data_AF-A0A9P6NEQ4-F1
#
_entry.id   AF-A0A9P6NEQ4-F1
#
_cell.length_a   1.000
_cell.length_b   1.000
_cell.length_c   1.000
_cell.angle_alpha   90.00
_cell.angle_beta   90.00
_cell.angle_gamma   90.00
#
_symmetry.space_group_name_H-M   'P 1'
#
loop_
_entity.id
_entity.type
_entity.pdbx_description
1 polymer ?
#
loop_
_entity_poly.entity_id
_entity_poly.type
_entity_poly.pdbx_seq_one_letter_code
_entity_poly.pdbx_strand_id
1 'polypeptide(L)'
;MASKPPTPPHLSAPYKSVDFFMKMPSMMKHSVVMLDAAGTKFISWKARLWDTIDFVTTIKNYLATERPAEEERYDEVVQSMIMCSIDNSFIPQIECSWSAKAMFKYIVSMFHFPSRTTHVSVWQEMSNIKFDPPGDSLNEYLSTIRAKIDELDRTGFEWMKDSFLSMQMQLGLPTSRDFTFGNISMILDAHLRHSQELKITACKTEAAVRAEYHQMGSADSSTMPNLAALSLGRGCQTPTYRIPAWQEPQ
;
A
#
# COMPACT_ATOMS: atom_id res chain seq x y z
N MET A 1 -15.75 38.10 9.55
CA MET A 1 -16.87 37.40 8.88
C MET A 1 -16.28 36.18 8.17
N ALA A 2 -16.48 34.99 8.72
CA ALA A 2 -15.97 33.75 8.12
C ALA A 2 -16.86 33.37 6.93
N SER A 3 -16.28 33.34 5.73
CA SER A 3 -16.97 32.92 4.51
C SER A 3 -17.39 31.45 4.65
N LYS A 4 -18.68 31.21 4.54
CA LYS A 4 -19.30 29.88 4.54
C LYS A 4 -18.64 29.01 3.44
N PRO A 5 -18.28 27.75 3.71
CA PRO A 5 -17.74 26.87 2.68
C PRO A 5 -18.74 26.74 1.52
N PRO A 6 -18.25 26.66 0.27
CA PRO A 6 -19.13 26.53 -0.90
C PRO A 6 -20.03 25.30 -0.72
N THR A 7 -21.33 25.53 -0.89
CA THR A 7 -22.33 24.47 -0.86
C THR A 7 -22.04 23.52 -2.03
N PRO A 8 -22.02 22.20 -1.82
CA PRO A 8 -21.69 21.27 -2.88
C PRO A 8 -22.69 21.49 -4.04
N PRO A 9 -22.22 21.66 -5.29
CA PRO A 9 -23.10 21.59 -6.43
C PRO A 9 -23.74 20.20 -6.37
N HIS A 10 -25.04 20.17 -6.10
CA HIS A 10 -25.85 19.01 -6.39
C HIS A 10 -25.60 18.72 -7.88
N LEU A 11 -24.83 17.68 -8.19
CA LEU A 11 -24.59 17.18 -9.54
C LEU A 11 -25.93 16.68 -10.08
N SER A 12 -26.77 17.63 -10.51
CA SER A 12 -28.04 17.41 -11.18
C SER A 12 -27.84 17.10 -12.66
N ALA A 13 -26.65 17.35 -13.19
CA ALA A 13 -26.22 16.78 -14.46
C ALA A 13 -25.92 15.29 -14.26
N PRO A 14 -26.44 14.40 -15.12
CA PRO A 14 -26.05 13.00 -15.04
C PRO A 14 -24.53 12.94 -15.23
N TYR A 15 -23.82 12.27 -14.34
CA TYR A 15 -22.36 12.09 -14.39
C TYR A 15 -21.89 11.37 -15.67
N LYS A 16 -22.83 10.79 -16.44
CA LYS A 16 -22.63 10.27 -17.80
C LYS A 16 -22.92 11.29 -18.91
N SER A 17 -23.24 12.54 -18.59
CA SER A 17 -23.45 13.58 -19.59
C SER A 17 -22.13 13.89 -20.29
N VAL A 18 -22.22 14.08 -21.60
CA VAL A 18 -21.10 14.58 -22.42
C VAL A 18 -20.55 15.87 -21.81
N ASP A 19 -21.43 16.74 -21.31
CA ASP A 19 -21.04 18.00 -20.65
C ASP A 19 -20.13 17.80 -19.43
N PHE A 20 -20.39 16.77 -18.62
CA PHE A 20 -19.54 16.46 -17.47
C PHE A 20 -18.15 16.03 -17.92
N PHE A 21 -18.06 15.10 -18.87
CA PHE A 21 -16.78 14.65 -19.43
C PHE A 21 -16.00 15.77 -20.14
N MET A 22 -16.69 16.67 -20.86
CA MET A 22 -16.06 17.82 -21.50
C MET A 22 -15.48 18.82 -20.49
N LYS A 23 -16.07 18.94 -19.29
CA LYS A 23 -15.58 19.82 -18.22
C LYS A 23 -14.52 19.16 -17.34
N MET A 24 -14.43 17.83 -17.34
CA MET A 24 -13.55 17.06 -16.46
C MET A 24 -12.08 17.44 -16.56
N PRO A 25 -11.46 17.60 -17.76
CA PRO A 25 -10.04 17.98 -17.83
C PRO A 25 -9.76 19.33 -17.14
N SER A 26 -10.65 20.30 -17.32
CA SER A 26 -10.53 21.60 -16.66
C SER A 26 -10.70 21.46 -15.15
N MET A 27 -11.72 20.74 -14.68
CA MET A 27 -11.93 20.48 -13.26
C MET A 27 -10.70 19.82 -12.62
N MET A 28 -10.16 18.76 -13.23
CA MET A 28 -9.01 18.04 -12.72
C MET A 28 -7.77 18.94 -12.67
N LYS A 29 -7.52 19.73 -13.71
CA LYS A 29 -6.39 20.68 -13.76
C LYS A 29 -6.40 21.70 -12.62
N HIS A 30 -7.58 22.14 -12.19
CA HIS A 30 -7.71 23.12 -11.09
C HIS A 30 -7.69 22.47 -9.70
N SER A 31 -8.21 21.24 -9.57
CA SER A 31 -8.35 20.56 -8.27
C SER A 31 -7.15 19.68 -7.90
N VAL A 32 -6.45 19.14 -8.90
CA VAL A 32 -5.41 18.14 -8.74
C VAL A 32 -4.15 18.59 -9.48
N VAL A 33 -3.03 18.60 -8.76
CA VAL A 33 -1.73 18.88 -9.39
C VAL A 33 -1.35 17.73 -10.30
N MET A 34 -0.93 18.03 -11.54
CA MET A 34 -0.55 17.00 -12.50
C MET A 34 0.66 16.18 -11.99
N LEU A 35 0.56 14.86 -12.09
CA LEU A 35 1.64 13.94 -11.73
C LEU A 35 2.62 13.80 -12.89
N ASP A 36 3.84 14.27 -12.70
CA ASP A 36 4.91 14.13 -13.69
C ASP A 36 5.52 12.71 -13.72
N ALA A 37 6.24 12.42 -14.80
CA ALA A 37 6.94 11.14 -15.00
C ALA A 37 7.93 10.79 -13.87
N ALA A 38 8.48 11.80 -13.19
CA ALA A 38 9.46 11.64 -12.12
C ALA A 38 8.81 11.43 -10.74
N GLY A 39 7.50 11.64 -10.61
CA GLY A 39 6.75 11.48 -9.36
C GLY A 39 6.99 12.57 -8.33
N THR A 40 7.54 13.73 -8.71
CA THR A 40 8.00 14.74 -7.74
C THR A 40 6.89 15.27 -6.84
N LYS A 41 5.65 15.21 -7.32
CA LYS A 41 4.44 15.67 -6.62
C LYS A 41 3.51 14.54 -6.22
N PHE A 42 4.00 13.29 -6.19
CA PHE A 42 3.15 12.11 -5.98
C PHE A 42 2.28 12.20 -4.73
N ILE A 43 2.85 12.60 -3.58
CA ILE A 43 2.10 12.67 -2.32
C ILE A 43 0.95 13.68 -2.41
N SER A 44 1.24 14.88 -2.93
CA SER A 44 0.24 15.92 -3.11
C SER A 44 -0.81 15.57 -4.18
N TRP A 45 -0.39 14.96 -5.28
CA TRP A 45 -1.28 14.44 -6.33
C TRP A 45 -2.23 13.40 -5.75
N LYS A 46 -1.69 12.39 -5.05
CA LYS A 46 -2.45 11.29 -4.47
C LYS A 46 -3.53 11.81 -3.53
N ALA A 47 -3.18 12.70 -2.61
CA ALA A 47 -4.13 13.29 -1.66
C ALA A 47 -5.23 14.09 -2.38
N ARG A 48 -4.87 14.99 -3.30
CA ARG A 48 -5.84 15.84 -4.04
C ARG A 48 -6.74 15.03 -4.96
N LEU A 49 -6.19 14.03 -5.65
CA LEU A 49 -6.96 13.12 -6.49
C LEU A 49 -8.00 12.38 -5.65
N TRP A 50 -7.59 11.86 -4.49
CA TRP A 50 -8.48 11.14 -3.58
C TRP A 50 -9.63 12.04 -3.10
N ASP A 51 -9.33 13.23 -2.61
CA ASP A 51 -10.35 14.20 -2.18
C ASP A 51 -11.33 14.56 -3.31
N THR A 52 -10.82 14.71 -4.53
CA THR A 52 -11.64 15.06 -5.70
C THR A 52 -12.54 13.90 -6.10
N ILE A 53 -12.04 12.65 -6.05
CA ILE A 53 -12.84 11.46 -6.33
C ILE A 53 -13.93 11.28 -5.27
N ASP A 54 -13.59 11.40 -3.99
CA ASP A 54 -14.56 11.29 -2.91
C ASP A 54 -15.65 12.36 -3.03
N PHE A 55 -15.27 13.57 -3.45
CA PHE A 55 -16.22 14.65 -3.75
C PHE A 55 -17.14 14.34 -4.93
N VAL A 56 -16.60 13.89 -6.08
CA VAL A 56 -17.38 13.62 -7.30
C VAL A 56 -18.29 12.40 -7.12
N THR A 57 -17.78 11.34 -6.49
CA THR A 57 -18.50 10.07 -6.32
C THR A 57 -19.42 10.08 -5.11
N THR A 58 -19.20 11.01 -4.16
CA THR A 58 -19.82 11.04 -2.82
C THR A 58 -19.50 9.81 -1.95
N ILE A 59 -18.58 8.97 -2.40
CA ILE A 59 -18.16 7.73 -1.72
C ILE A 59 -16.80 7.99 -1.10
N LYS A 60 -16.72 7.90 0.23
CA LYS A 60 -15.44 8.02 0.94
C LYS A 60 -14.54 6.84 0.62
N ASN A 61 -13.27 7.11 0.38
CA ASN A 61 -12.26 6.09 0.12
C ASN A 61 -12.59 5.21 -1.09
N TYR A 62 -13.13 5.83 -2.15
CA TYR A 62 -13.55 5.16 -3.39
C TYR A 62 -12.48 4.14 -3.87
N LEU A 63 -11.21 4.54 -3.94
CA LEU A 63 -10.14 3.69 -4.47
C LEU A 63 -9.65 2.60 -3.50
N ALA A 64 -9.97 2.66 -2.21
CA ALA A 64 -9.48 1.71 -1.21
C ALA A 64 -10.46 0.52 -0.99
N THR A 65 -11.76 0.80 -0.96
CA THR A 65 -12.79 -0.17 -0.57
C THR A 65 -12.99 -1.26 -1.65
N GLU A 66 -13.28 -2.50 -1.23
CA GLU A 66 -13.81 -3.53 -2.14
C GLU A 66 -15.30 -3.31 -2.30
N ARG A 67 -15.79 -3.29 -3.55
CA ARG A 67 -17.11 -2.71 -3.84
C ARG A 67 -18.10 -3.71 -4.41
N PRO A 68 -19.39 -3.55 -4.06
CA PRO A 68 -20.48 -4.22 -4.77
C PRO A 68 -20.61 -3.66 -6.20
N ALA A 69 -21.10 -4.50 -7.12
CA ALA A 69 -21.20 -4.19 -8.56
C ALA A 69 -21.99 -2.90 -8.87
N GLU A 70 -22.89 -2.47 -7.97
CA GLU A 70 -23.71 -1.27 -8.13
C GLU A 70 -22.91 0.04 -8.10
N GLU A 71 -21.69 0.03 -7.53
CA GLU A 71 -20.77 1.17 -7.48
C GLU A 71 -19.79 1.21 -8.68
N GLU A 72 -19.76 0.18 -9.53
CA GLU A 72 -18.96 0.17 -10.78
C GLU A 72 -19.38 1.29 -11.74
N ARG A 73 -20.58 1.85 -11.55
CA ARG A 73 -21.12 2.95 -12.37
C ARG A 73 -20.26 4.21 -12.40
N TYR A 74 -19.38 4.41 -11.42
CA TYR A 74 -18.46 5.55 -11.36
C TYR A 74 -17.06 5.22 -11.89
N ASP A 75 -16.78 3.97 -12.24
CA ASP A 75 -15.43 3.54 -12.53
C ASP A 75 -14.85 4.24 -13.76
N GLU A 76 -15.60 4.31 -14.86
CA GLU A 76 -15.22 5.06 -16.08
C GLU A 76 -14.94 6.55 -15.81
N VAL A 77 -15.75 7.17 -14.94
CA VAL A 77 -15.57 8.57 -14.53
C VAL A 77 -14.25 8.71 -13.78
N VAL A 78 -13.98 7.83 -12.82
CA VAL A 78 -12.74 7.89 -12.02
C VAL A 78 -11.51 7.52 -12.85
N GLN A 79 -11.62 6.58 -13.79
CA GLN A 79 -10.56 6.30 -14.77
C GLN A 79 -10.23 7.57 -15.56
N SER A 80 -11.24 8.27 -16.07
CA SER A 80 -11.05 9.52 -16.82
C SER A 80 -10.44 10.62 -15.96
N MET A 81 -10.83 10.72 -14.68
CA MET A 81 -10.23 11.65 -13.73
C MET A 81 -8.74 11.35 -13.51
N ILE A 82 -8.37 10.06 -13.33
CA ILE A 82 -6.99 9.62 -13.22
C ILE A 82 -6.21 10.02 -14.47
N MET A 83 -6.71 9.70 -15.67
CA MET A 83 -6.09 10.02 -16.95
C MET A 83 -5.87 11.53 -17.13
N CYS A 84 -6.81 12.37 -16.69
CA CYS A 84 -6.68 13.82 -16.76
C CYS A 84 -5.68 14.41 -15.75
N SER A 85 -5.17 13.62 -14.81
CA SER A 85 -4.35 14.09 -13.69
C SER A 85 -2.88 13.65 -13.74
N ILE A 86 -2.49 12.93 -14.79
CA ILE A 86 -1.16 12.33 -14.94
C ILE A 86 -0.48 12.76 -16.24
N ASP A 87 0.84 12.62 -16.31
CA ASP A 87 1.59 12.78 -17.55
C ASP A 87 1.19 11.76 -18.62
N ASN A 88 1.18 12.22 -19.88
CA ASN A 88 0.85 11.37 -21.02
C ASN A 88 1.81 10.19 -21.18
N SER A 89 3.01 10.23 -20.59
CA SER A 89 3.95 9.11 -20.59
C SER A 89 3.39 7.86 -19.90
N PHE A 90 2.44 8.01 -18.97
CA PHE A 90 1.83 6.89 -18.25
C PHE A 90 0.68 6.22 -19.00
N ILE A 91 0.05 6.95 -19.92
CA ILE A 91 -1.16 6.53 -20.63
C ILE A 91 -1.02 5.13 -21.27
N PRO A 92 0.04 4.83 -22.06
CA PRO A 92 0.16 3.54 -22.72
C PRO A 92 0.22 2.35 -21.76
N GLN A 93 0.68 2.59 -20.53
CA GLN A 93 0.90 1.56 -19.53
C GLN A 93 -0.36 1.27 -18.70
N ILE A 94 -1.24 2.26 -18.56
CA ILE A 94 -2.44 2.14 -17.74
C ILE A 94 -3.74 1.99 -18.53
N GLU A 95 -3.74 2.31 -19.83
CA GLU A 95 -4.90 2.12 -20.72
C GLU A 95 -5.40 0.67 -20.76
N CYS A 96 -4.53 -0.31 -20.50
CA CYS A 96 -4.91 -1.72 -20.41
C CYS A 96 -5.54 -2.11 -19.06
N SER A 97 -5.66 -1.18 -18.12
CA SER A 97 -6.26 -1.46 -16.81
C SER A 97 -7.77 -1.58 -16.92
N TRP A 98 -8.32 -2.64 -16.36
CA TRP A 98 -9.75 -2.96 -16.41
C TRP A 98 -10.59 -2.18 -15.38
N SER A 99 -9.96 -1.40 -14.50
CA SER A 99 -10.66 -0.55 -13.53
C SER A 99 -9.85 0.65 -13.06
N ALA A 100 -10.52 1.68 -12.54
CA ALA A 100 -9.87 2.84 -11.93
C ALA A 100 -8.96 2.44 -10.76
N LYS A 101 -9.38 1.43 -9.97
CA LYS A 101 -8.59 0.90 -8.86
C LYS A 101 -7.30 0.24 -9.37
N ALA A 102 -7.36 -0.49 -10.48
CA ALA A 102 -6.19 -1.09 -11.11
C ALA A 102 -5.24 -0.01 -11.67
N MET A 103 -5.77 1.00 -12.38
CA MET A 103 -4.96 2.14 -12.87
C MET A 103 -4.24 2.84 -11.72
N PHE A 104 -4.96 3.20 -10.66
CA PHE A 104 -4.39 3.89 -9.51
C PHE A 104 -3.31 3.03 -8.84
N LYS A 105 -3.58 1.75 -8.60
CA LYS A 105 -2.61 0.80 -8.05
C LYS A 105 -1.34 0.73 -8.89
N TYR A 106 -1.48 0.68 -10.21
CA TYR A 106 -0.35 0.64 -11.12
C TYR A 106 0.48 1.93 -11.02
N ILE A 107 -0.15 3.10 -11.10
CA ILE A 107 0.55 4.40 -10.95
C ILE A 107 1.27 4.47 -9.60
N VAL A 108 0.61 4.09 -8.51
CA VAL A 108 1.24 4.04 -7.18
C VAL A 108 2.48 3.14 -7.20
N SER A 109 2.40 1.97 -7.84
CA SER A 109 3.53 1.02 -7.90
C SER A 109 4.76 1.53 -8.65
N MET A 110 4.59 2.51 -9.55
CA MET A 110 5.70 3.12 -10.31
C MET A 110 6.59 4.01 -9.45
N PHE A 111 6.00 4.65 -8.44
CA PHE A 111 6.72 5.57 -7.55
C PHE A 111 7.03 4.93 -6.19
N HIS A 112 6.22 3.94 -5.81
CA HIS A 112 6.33 3.24 -4.55
C HIS A 112 6.38 1.76 -4.85
N PHE A 113 7.59 1.21 -4.90
CA PHE A 113 7.74 -0.22 -4.76
C PHE A 113 7.69 -0.54 -3.27
N PRO A 114 6.66 -1.27 -2.77
CA PRO A 114 6.55 -1.61 -1.36
C PRO A 114 7.58 -2.69 -1.02
N SER A 115 8.85 -2.30 -0.99
CA SER A 115 9.97 -3.19 -0.70
C SER A 115 9.87 -3.65 0.73
N ARG A 116 9.69 -4.95 0.91
CA ARG A 116 9.77 -5.61 2.20
C ARG A 116 11.12 -5.39 2.84
N THR A 117 12.19 -5.36 2.04
CA THR A 117 13.55 -5.09 2.54
C THR A 117 13.61 -3.71 3.20
N THR A 118 13.02 -2.71 2.55
CA THR A 118 12.93 -1.35 3.10
C THR A 118 12.07 -1.33 4.36
N HIS A 119 10.90 -1.96 4.33
CA HIS A 119 9.98 -2.01 5.49
C HIS A 119 10.63 -2.67 6.71
N VAL A 120 11.33 -3.79 6.52
CA VAL A 120 12.05 -4.49 7.59
C VAL A 120 13.16 -3.61 8.17
N SER A 121 13.95 -2.94 7.32
CA SER A 121 15.03 -2.04 7.78
C SER A 121 14.49 -0.91 8.65
N VAL A 122 13.46 -0.20 8.19
CA VAL A 122 12.86 0.91 8.94
C VAL A 122 12.27 0.41 10.27
N TRP A 123 11.66 -0.78 10.27
CA TRP A 123 11.12 -1.38 11.49
C TRP A 123 12.22 -1.77 12.48
N GLN A 124 13.31 -2.36 12.01
CA GLN A 124 14.46 -2.69 12.85
C GLN A 124 15.06 -1.44 13.48
N GLU A 125 15.28 -0.39 12.69
CA GLU A 125 15.73 0.92 13.18
C GLU A 125 14.79 1.45 14.26
N MET A 126 13.47 1.44 14.00
CA MET A 126 12.46 1.88 14.95
C MET A 126 12.50 1.08 16.26
N SER A 127 12.68 -0.25 16.19
CA SER A 127 12.75 -1.12 17.37
C SER A 127 14.00 -0.90 18.23
N ASN A 128 15.05 -0.35 17.63
CA ASN A 128 16.32 -0.02 18.27
C ASN A 128 16.33 1.37 18.91
N ILE A 129 15.34 2.23 18.63
CA ILE A 129 15.20 3.51 19.33
C ILE A 129 14.81 3.23 20.77
N LYS A 130 15.69 3.59 21.71
CA LYS A 130 15.45 3.52 23.15
C LYS A 130 15.39 4.93 23.71
N PHE A 131 14.52 5.14 24.69
CA PHE A 131 14.47 6.37 25.47
C PHE A 131 15.37 6.22 26.69
N ASP A 132 16.40 7.06 26.82
CA ASP A 132 17.37 7.02 27.91
C ASP A 132 17.38 8.33 28.72
N PRO A 133 16.55 8.44 29.77
CA PRO A 133 16.55 9.59 30.66
C PRO A 133 17.75 9.56 31.63
N PRO A 134 18.33 10.73 32.00
CA PRO A 134 17.86 12.08 31.68
C PRO A 134 18.45 12.67 30.38
N GLY A 135 19.27 11.92 29.65
CA GLY A 135 19.98 12.40 28.46
C GLY A 135 19.06 12.79 27.31
N ASP A 136 17.92 12.10 27.19
CA ASP A 136 16.99 12.30 26.09
C ASP A 136 15.85 13.27 26.42
N SER A 137 15.53 14.12 25.43
CA SER A 137 14.28 14.86 25.40
C SER A 137 13.13 13.94 25.00
N LEU A 138 12.10 13.82 25.85
CA LEU A 138 10.90 13.03 25.55
C LEU A 138 10.23 13.45 24.23
N ASN A 139 10.22 14.75 23.94
CA ASN A 139 9.63 15.27 22.70
C ASN A 139 10.42 14.84 21.46
N GLU A 140 11.75 14.82 21.55
CA GLU A 140 12.62 14.39 20.45
C GLU A 140 12.47 12.88 20.20
N TYR A 141 12.42 12.07 21.27
CA TYR A 141 12.11 10.64 21.17
C TYR A 141 10.78 10.38 20.47
N LEU A 142 9.69 11.02 20.92
CA LEU A 142 8.36 10.86 20.30
C LEU A 142 8.33 11.35 18.85
N SER A 143 9.03 12.45 18.54
CA SER A 143 9.16 12.95 17.17
C SER A 143 9.91 11.97 16.27
N THR A 144 10.94 11.32 16.78
CA THR A 144 11.74 10.34 16.05
C THR A 144 10.91 9.10 15.70
N ILE A 145 10.12 8.60 16.67
CA ILE A 145 9.19 7.48 16.41
C ILE A 145 8.16 7.84 15.34
N ARG A 146 7.53 9.03 15.42
CA ARG A 146 6.57 9.47 14.39
C ARG A 146 7.21 9.56 13.01
N ALA A 147 8.42 10.11 12.92
CA ALA A 147 9.14 10.21 11.66
C ALA A 147 9.40 8.84 11.01
N LYS A 148 9.64 7.78 11.81
CA LYS A 148 9.80 6.40 11.33
C LYS A 148 8.49 5.76 10.87
N ILE A 149 7.38 6.06 11.55
CA ILE A 149 6.04 5.66 11.09
C ILE A 149 5.70 6.33 9.75
N ASP A 150 5.95 7.64 9.65
CA ASP A 150 5.75 8.41 8.41
C ASP A 150 6.66 7.89 7.28
N GLU A 151 7.85 7.37 7.61
CA GLU A 151 8.75 6.73 6.66
C GLU A 151 8.17 5.41 6.13
N LEU A 152 7.63 4.56 7.01
CA LEU A 152 6.90 3.36 6.59
C LEU A 152 5.72 3.69 5.68
N ASP A 153 4.92 4.69 6.02
CA ASP A 153 3.80 5.17 5.18
C ASP A 153 4.28 5.63 3.80
N ARG A 154 5.36 6.40 3.76
CA ARG A 154 5.98 6.86 2.51
C ARG A 154 6.51 5.69 1.69
N THR A 155 6.95 4.60 2.29
CA THR A 155 7.38 3.40 1.56
C THR A 155 6.23 2.50 1.11
N GLY A 156 4.98 2.92 1.32
CA GLY A 156 3.78 2.16 0.93
C GLY A 156 3.48 0.97 1.85
N PHE A 157 3.95 1.00 3.10
CA PHE A 157 3.59 -0.03 4.08
C PHE A 157 2.08 0.00 4.37
N GLU A 158 1.42 -1.16 4.31
CA GLU A 158 -0.01 -1.26 4.62
C GLU A 158 -0.23 -1.61 6.09
N TRP A 159 -0.90 -0.76 6.87
CA TRP A 159 -1.21 -0.99 8.28
C TRP A 159 -2.40 -1.94 8.47
N MET A 160 -2.20 -3.20 8.14
CA MET A 160 -3.18 -4.27 8.37
C MET A 160 -2.60 -5.35 9.28
N LYS A 161 -3.48 -6.09 9.96
CA LYS A 161 -3.11 -7.24 10.79
C LYS A 161 -2.18 -8.20 10.05
N ASP A 162 -2.48 -8.46 8.78
CA ASP A 162 -1.73 -9.36 7.92
C ASP A 162 -0.31 -8.85 7.62
N SER A 163 -0.16 -7.56 7.29
CA SER A 163 1.14 -6.92 7.08
C SER A 163 1.99 -6.89 8.35
N PHE A 164 1.37 -6.60 9.50
CA PHE A 164 2.04 -6.60 10.80
C PHE A 164 2.53 -8.00 11.17
N LEU A 165 1.68 -9.02 11.00
CA LEU A 165 2.05 -10.41 11.27
C LEU A 165 3.20 -10.87 10.36
N SER A 166 3.12 -10.57 9.06
CA SER A 166 4.20 -10.79 8.10
C SER A 166 5.52 -10.14 8.53
N MET A 167 5.46 -8.91 9.04
CA MET A 167 6.65 -8.21 9.53
C MET A 167 7.24 -8.91 10.76
N GLN A 168 6.41 -9.24 11.74
CA GLN A 168 6.86 -9.87 12.99
C GLN A 168 7.47 -11.26 12.74
N MET A 169 6.93 -12.03 11.80
CA MET A 169 7.49 -13.32 11.40
C MET A 169 8.91 -13.21 10.85
N GLN A 170 9.23 -12.12 10.11
CA GLN A 170 10.57 -11.88 9.58
C GLN A 170 11.53 -11.37 10.66
N LEU A 171 11.09 -10.45 11.51
CA LEU A 171 11.93 -9.87 12.55
C LEU A 171 12.30 -10.86 13.66
N GLY A 172 11.48 -11.89 13.86
CA GLY A 172 11.77 -12.96 14.81
C GLY A 172 12.81 -13.97 14.31
N LEU A 173 13.25 -13.87 13.04
CA LEU A 173 14.23 -14.78 12.49
C LEU A 173 15.64 -14.39 12.94
N PRO A 174 16.48 -15.36 13.34
CA PRO A 174 17.87 -15.09 13.67
C PRO A 174 18.63 -14.56 12.44
N THR A 175 19.45 -13.55 12.69
CA THR A 175 20.41 -12.98 11.73
C THR A 175 21.85 -13.40 12.06
N SER A 176 22.03 -14.48 12.82
CA SER A 176 23.36 -14.96 13.23
C SER A 176 24.08 -15.64 12.06
N ARG A 177 25.42 -15.59 12.08
CA ARG A 177 26.28 -16.17 11.04
C ARG A 177 26.09 -17.68 10.88
N ASP A 178 25.67 -18.36 11.93
CA ASP A 178 25.52 -19.81 11.96
C ASP A 178 24.14 -20.28 11.45
N PHE A 179 23.15 -19.38 11.42
CA PHE A 179 21.80 -19.66 10.96
C PHE A 179 21.16 -18.39 10.40
N THR A 180 21.41 -18.11 9.12
CA THR A 180 20.86 -16.94 8.44
C THR A 180 19.74 -17.38 7.51
N PHE A 181 18.52 -16.93 7.78
CA PHE A 181 17.46 -16.95 6.77
C PHE A 181 17.90 -16.10 5.58
N GLY A 182 18.14 -16.78 4.43
CA GLY A 182 18.42 -16.14 3.16
C GLY A 182 17.39 -15.05 2.94
N ASN A 183 17.82 -13.88 2.48
CA ASN A 183 17.11 -12.61 2.62
C ASN A 183 15.62 -12.73 2.20
N ILE A 184 14.75 -13.09 3.16
CA ILE A 184 13.33 -13.40 2.94
C ILE A 184 12.67 -12.19 2.27
N SER A 185 13.09 -11.00 2.67
CA SER A 185 12.65 -9.75 2.10
C SER A 185 13.01 -9.63 0.62
N MET A 186 14.19 -10.09 0.17
CA MET A 186 14.53 -10.16 -1.26
C MET A 186 13.67 -11.17 -2.03
N ILE A 187 13.36 -12.33 -1.46
CA ILE A 187 12.49 -13.33 -2.10
C ILE A 187 11.08 -12.75 -2.28
N LEU A 188 10.56 -12.11 -1.25
CA LEU A 188 9.25 -11.47 -1.27
C LEU A 188 9.23 -10.25 -2.20
N ASP A 189 10.30 -9.46 -2.24
CA ASP A 189 10.47 -8.34 -3.19
C ASP A 189 10.54 -8.84 -4.63
N ALA A 190 11.28 -9.92 -4.89
CA ALA A 190 11.33 -10.54 -6.20
C ALA A 190 9.93 -11.03 -6.60
N HIS A 191 9.19 -11.68 -5.69
CA HIS A 191 7.83 -12.10 -5.97
C HIS A 191 6.90 -10.93 -6.29
N LEU A 192 6.97 -9.83 -5.55
CA LEU A 192 6.20 -8.61 -5.82
C LEU A 192 6.52 -8.01 -7.20
N ARG A 193 7.78 -8.05 -7.65
CA ARG A 193 8.16 -7.54 -8.99
C ARG A 193 7.62 -8.38 -10.14
N HIS A 194 7.42 -9.68 -9.91
CA HIS A 194 6.97 -10.63 -10.94
C HIS A 194 5.48 -10.98 -10.85
N SER A 195 4.79 -10.51 -9.82
CA SER A 195 3.35 -10.75 -9.61
C SER A 195 2.53 -9.50 -9.90
N GLN A 196 1.30 -9.68 -10.37
CA GLN A 196 0.30 -8.60 -10.41
C GLN A 196 -0.23 -8.23 -9.01
N GLU A 197 0.09 -9.05 -8.00
CA GLU A 197 -0.24 -8.74 -6.62
C GLU A 197 0.73 -7.72 -6.01
N LEU A 198 0.18 -6.61 -5.52
CA LEU A 198 0.94 -5.55 -4.86
C LEU A 198 1.06 -5.73 -3.34
N LYS A 199 0.74 -6.92 -2.83
CA LYS A 199 0.64 -7.17 -1.38
C LYS A 199 1.45 -8.40 -0.98
N ILE A 200 2.23 -8.26 0.07
CA ILE A 200 2.87 -9.38 0.76
C ILE A 200 2.02 -9.72 1.98
N THR A 201 1.46 -10.92 1.98
CA THR A 201 0.64 -11.40 3.09
C THR A 201 1.42 -12.19 4.13
N ALA A 202 0.84 -12.41 5.31
CA ALA A 202 1.43 -13.29 6.32
C ALA A 202 1.57 -14.72 5.79
N CYS A 203 0.55 -15.26 5.11
CA CYS A 203 0.58 -16.60 4.51
C CYS A 203 1.73 -16.74 3.49
N LYS A 204 2.00 -15.72 2.65
CA LYS A 204 3.17 -15.73 1.73
C LYS A 204 4.50 -15.66 2.46
N THR A 205 4.56 -14.84 3.52
CA THR A 205 5.77 -14.71 4.34
C THR A 205 6.09 -16.01 5.04
N GLU A 206 5.10 -16.64 5.66
CA GLU A 206 5.23 -17.93 6.31
C GLU A 206 5.69 -19.00 5.32
N ALA A 207 5.12 -19.04 4.11
CA ALA A 207 5.55 -19.96 3.05
C ALA A 207 7.03 -19.74 2.68
N ALA A 208 7.47 -18.49 2.51
CA ALA A 208 8.87 -18.17 2.22
C ALA A 208 9.80 -18.59 3.37
N VAL A 209 9.42 -18.32 4.63
CA VAL A 209 10.20 -18.71 5.82
C VAL A 209 10.33 -20.23 5.92
N ARG A 210 9.22 -20.97 5.72
CA ARG A 210 9.24 -22.44 5.71
C ARG A 210 10.11 -22.98 4.58
N ALA A 211 10.02 -22.39 3.38
CA ALA A 211 10.82 -22.82 2.24
C ALA A 211 12.33 -22.65 2.50
N GLU A 212 12.75 -21.52 3.07
CA GLU A 212 14.14 -21.29 3.46
C GLU A 212 14.58 -22.26 4.58
N TYR A 213 13.75 -22.46 5.60
CA TYR A 213 14.04 -23.40 6.68
C TYR A 213 14.28 -24.83 6.17
N HIS A 214 13.44 -25.29 5.24
CA HIS A 214 13.60 -26.61 4.62
C HIS A 214 14.85 -26.72 3.74
N GLN A 215 15.23 -25.66 3.04
CA GLN A 215 16.48 -25.63 2.26
C GLN A 215 17.71 -25.71 3.17
N MET A 216 17.71 -25.07 4.33
CA MET A 216 18.82 -25.18 5.30
C MET A 216 18.94 -26.59 5.90
N GLY A 217 17.81 -27.27 6.12
CA GLY A 217 17.80 -28.65 6.62
C GLY A 217 18.21 -29.70 5.58
N SER A 218 18.20 -29.35 4.29
CA SER A 218 18.63 -30.20 3.19
C SER A 218 20.04 -29.80 2.78
N ALA A 219 21.05 -30.27 3.52
CA ALA A 219 22.47 -30.04 3.25
C ALA A 219 22.98 -30.77 1.98
N ASP A 220 22.26 -30.65 0.87
CA ASP A 220 22.69 -30.98 -0.49
C ASP A 220 21.79 -30.23 -1.50
N SER A 221 22.22 -29.05 -1.94
CA SER A 221 22.33 -28.68 -3.37
C SER A 221 22.34 -27.17 -3.56
N SER A 222 23.28 -26.76 -4.39
CA SER A 222 23.46 -25.43 -4.97
C SER A 222 22.32 -25.07 -5.95
N THR A 223 21.08 -24.98 -5.46
CA THR A 223 19.92 -24.68 -6.29
C THR A 223 19.19 -23.45 -5.74
N MET A 224 19.13 -22.39 -6.55
CA MET A 224 18.36 -21.17 -6.27
C MET A 224 16.91 -21.50 -5.85
N PRO A 225 16.28 -20.70 -4.97
CA PRO A 225 14.92 -20.94 -4.51
C PRO A 225 13.95 -21.02 -5.68
N ASN A 226 13.23 -22.14 -5.78
CA ASN A 226 12.22 -22.36 -6.81
C ASN A 226 10.98 -21.48 -6.54
N LEU A 227 10.91 -20.34 -7.24
CA LEU A 227 9.80 -19.38 -7.18
C LEU A 227 8.43 -19.99 -7.50
N ALA A 228 8.37 -21.17 -8.13
CA ALA A 228 7.11 -21.86 -8.43
C ALA A 228 6.40 -22.42 -7.18
N ALA A 229 7.11 -22.63 -6.06
CA ALA A 229 6.49 -23.13 -4.82
C ALA A 229 5.58 -22.08 -4.14
N LEU A 230 5.75 -20.79 -4.47
CA LEU A 230 4.93 -19.69 -3.93
C LEU A 230 3.59 -19.49 -4.68
N SER A 231 3.36 -20.19 -5.80
CA SER A 231 2.15 -20.02 -6.62
C SER A 231 0.99 -20.98 -6.25
N LEU A 232 1.22 -21.91 -5.32
CA LEU A 232 0.20 -22.88 -4.89
C LEU A 232 -0.33 -22.54 -3.49
N GLY A 233 -1.23 -21.55 -3.44
CA GLY A 233 -2.00 -21.23 -2.24
C GLY A 233 -3.48 -21.53 -2.42
N ARG A 234 -3.89 -22.79 -2.26
CA ARG A 234 -5.28 -23.11 -1.86
C ARG A 234 -5.58 -22.31 -0.60
N GLY A 235 -6.77 -21.71 -0.54
CA GLY A 235 -7.18 -20.76 0.50
C GLY A 235 -6.67 -21.09 1.90
N CYS A 236 -5.72 -20.28 2.37
CA CYS A 236 -5.35 -20.13 3.77
C CYS A 236 -6.61 -19.65 4.52
N GLN A 237 -7.43 -20.56 5.06
CA GLN A 237 -8.46 -20.19 6.04
C GLN A 237 -7.75 -19.79 7.33
N THR A 238 -7.72 -18.49 7.63
CA THR A 238 -7.26 -18.00 8.93
C THR A 238 -8.20 -18.54 10.02
N PRO A 239 -7.70 -19.26 11.04
CA PRO A 239 -8.53 -19.62 12.18
C PRO A 239 -8.93 -18.35 12.93
N THR A 240 -10.24 -18.15 13.08
CA THR A 240 -10.81 -17.06 13.87
C THR A 240 -10.54 -17.33 15.35
N TYR A 241 -9.44 -16.80 15.89
CA TYR A 241 -9.23 -16.77 17.33
C TYR A 241 -10.17 -15.74 17.96
N ARG A 242 -11.17 -16.22 18.72
CA ARG A 242 -11.89 -15.38 19.69
C ARG A 242 -10.91 -15.02 20.80
N ILE A 243 -10.63 -13.72 20.95
CA ILE A 243 -9.94 -13.20 22.13
C ILE A 243 -10.93 -13.31 23.29
N PRO A 244 -10.63 -14.04 24.38
CA PRO A 244 -11.48 -14.04 25.57
C PRO A 244 -11.52 -12.62 26.16
N ALA A 245 -12.70 -12.19 26.56
CA ALA A 245 -12.93 -10.89 27.17
C ALA A 245 -12.05 -10.74 28.43
N TRP A 246 -11.31 -9.63 28.49
CA TRP A 246 -10.62 -9.19 29.69
C TRP A 246 -11.63 -9.02 30.83
N GLN A 247 -11.50 -9.84 31.88
CA GLN A 247 -12.18 -9.59 33.15
C GLN A 247 -11.34 -8.58 33.94
N GLU A 248 -11.93 -7.44 34.28
CA GLU A 248 -11.34 -6.49 35.21
C GLU A 248 -11.24 -7.14 36.62
N PRO A 249 -10.11 -6.97 37.33
CA PRO A 249 -10.02 -7.39 38.72
C PRO A 249 -10.87 -6.48 39.62
N GLN A 250 -11.64 -7.11 40.52
CA GLN A 250 -12.36 -6.44 41.62
C GLN A 250 -11.41 -5.97 42.72
#